data_AF-A0A845SQX7-F1
#
_entry.id   AF-A0A845SQX7-F1
#
_cell.length_a   1.000
_cell.length_b   1.000
_cell.length_c   1.000
_cell.angle_alpha   90.00
_cell.angle_beta   90.00
_cell.angle_gamma   90.00
#
_symmetry.space_group_name_H-M   'P 1'
#
loop_
_entity.id
_entity.type
_entity.pdbx_description
1 polymer ?
#
loop_
_entity_poly.entity_id
_entity_poly.type
_entity_poly.pdbx_seq_one_letter_code
_entity_poly.pdbx_strand_id
1 'polypeptide(L)' 'MSFTRKMRLGRLPNTENVKLTFTCPASLKTELDRYAAQYAQTYGETVDAVTLIPHMLAGFMAGDRGFKRGDR' A
#
# COMPACT_ATOMS: atom_id res chain seq x y z
N MET A 1 -48.53 -15.12 -1.21
CA MET A 1 -47.24 -15.61 -0.69
C MET A 1 -46.12 -14.87 -1.39
N SER A 2 -45.52 -13.87 -0.74
CA SER A 2 -44.53 -12.99 -1.34
C SER A 2 -43.13 -13.51 -0.99
N PHE A 3 -42.43 -14.12 -1.95
CA PHE A 3 -41.02 -14.47 -1.77
C PHE A 3 -40.20 -13.19 -1.81
N THR A 4 -39.93 -12.61 -0.63
CA THR A 4 -38.85 -11.63 -0.49
C THR A 4 -37.55 -12.34 -0.85
N ARG A 5 -37.08 -12.15 -2.09
CA ARG A 5 -35.76 -12.57 -2.56
C ARG A 5 -34.72 -11.80 -1.76
N LYS A 6 -34.37 -12.30 -0.56
CA LYS A 6 -33.24 -11.79 0.22
C LYS A 6 -31.98 -12.07 -0.59
N MET A 7 -31.32 -11.02 -1.04
CA MET A 7 -30.03 -11.06 -1.71
C MET A 7 -29.05 -11.84 -0.81
N ARG A 8 -28.45 -12.92 -1.34
CA ARG A 8 -27.53 -13.80 -0.58
C ARG A 8 -26.18 -13.13 -0.29
N LEU A 9 -25.90 -12.02 -0.98
CA LEU A 9 -24.73 -11.19 -0.75
C LEU A 9 -25.09 -10.10 0.26
N GLY A 10 -24.51 -10.18 1.46
CA GLY A 10 -24.57 -9.09 2.44
C GLY A 10 -23.83 -7.85 1.93
N ARG A 11 -23.92 -6.73 2.66
CA ARG A 11 -23.17 -5.52 2.31
C ARG A 11 -21.68 -5.86 2.25
N LEU A 12 -21.08 -5.61 1.08
CA LEU A 12 -19.64 -5.80 0.90
C LEU A 12 -18.88 -4.84 1.83
N PRO A 13 -17.70 -5.24 2.32
CA PRO A 13 -16.83 -4.34 3.07
C PRO A 13 -16.55 -3.08 2.24
N ASN A 14 -16.65 -1.92 2.88
CA ASN A 14 -16.31 -0.66 2.25
C ASN A 14 -14.78 -0.57 2.17
N THR A 15 -14.21 -0.93 1.03
CA THR A 15 -12.77 -0.74 0.79
C THR A 15 -12.56 0.70 0.33
N GLU A 16 -12.27 1.59 1.29
CA GLU A 16 -11.91 2.96 0.98
C GLU A 16 -10.48 3.02 0.44
N ASN A 17 -10.34 3.34 -0.85
CA ASN A 17 -9.06 3.59 -1.48
C ASN A 17 -8.83 5.10 -1.54
N VAL A 18 -7.77 5.60 -0.89
CA VAL A 18 -7.38 7.01 -0.94
C VAL A 18 -6.25 7.18 -1.94
N LYS A 19 -6.47 8.00 -2.98
CA LYS A 19 -5.41 8.37 -3.92
C LYS A 19 -4.60 9.53 -3.33
N LEU A 20 -3.31 9.30 -3.13
CA LEU A 20 -2.36 10.33 -2.71
C LEU A 20 -1.44 10.70 -3.88
N THR A 21 -1.26 12.01 -4.12
CA THR A 21 -0.26 12.53 -5.04
C THR A 21 0.93 13.02 -4.23
N PHE A 22 2.13 12.55 -4.57
CA PHE A 22 3.35 12.85 -3.84
C PHE A 22 4.40 13.45 -4.78
N THR A 23 4.95 14.59 -4.39
CA THR A 23 6.11 15.20 -5.05
C THR A 23 7.37 14.73 -4.35
N CYS A 24 8.23 13.98 -5.04
CA CYS A 24 9.54 13.57 -4.52
C CYS A 24 10.68 14.34 -5.18
N PRO A 25 11.81 14.49 -4.47
CA PRO A 25 13.09 14.81 -5.10
C PRO A 25 13.46 13.73 -6.15
N ALA A 26 14.09 14.15 -7.25
CA ALA A 26 14.54 13.24 -8.30
C ALA A 26 15.56 12.19 -7.81
N SER A 27 16.37 12.55 -6.81
CA SER A 27 17.30 11.63 -6.15
C SER A 27 16.55 10.46 -5.50
N LEU A 28 15.48 10.75 -4.76
CA LEU A 28 14.66 9.72 -4.11
C LEU A 28 13.99 8.81 -5.14
N LYS A 29 13.47 9.37 -6.25
CA LYS A 29 12.89 8.55 -7.32
C LYS A 29 13.91 7.57 -7.91
N THR A 30 15.14 8.04 -8.14
CA THR A 30 16.24 7.20 -8.65
C THR A 30 16.56 6.04 -7.69
N GLU A 31 16.57 6.30 -6.39
CA GLU A 31 16.81 5.27 -5.38
C GLU A 31 15.67 4.25 -5.32
N LEU A 32 14.42 4.72 -5.39
CA LEU A 32 13.25 3.84 -5.44
C LEU A 32 13.25 2.94 -6.67
N ASP A 33 13.65 3.47 -7.83
CA ASP A 33 13.75 2.69 -9.07
C ASP A 33 14.86 1.63 -9.00
N ARG A 34 16.01 1.97 -8.41
CA ARG A 34 17.06 0.99 -8.12
C ARG A 34 16.57 -0.11 -7.19
N TYR A 35 15.84 0.26 -6.14
CA TYR A 35 15.29 -0.70 -5.19
C TYR A 35 14.31 -1.65 -5.88
N ALA A 36 13.41 -1.13 -6.72
CA ALA A 36 12.47 -1.92 -7.50
C ALA A 36 13.18 -2.90 -8.44
N ALA A 37 14.25 -2.46 -9.11
CA ALA A 37 15.08 -3.34 -9.94
C ALA A 37 15.78 -4.43 -9.12
N GLN A 38 16.23 -4.14 -7.90
CA GLN A 38 16.81 -5.14 -7.00
C GLN A 38 15.77 -6.14 -6.48
N TYR A 39 14.56 -5.68 -6.16
CA TYR A 39 13.44 -6.55 -5.81
C TYR A 39 13.13 -7.52 -6.95
N ALA A 40 13.07 -7.03 -8.18
CA ALA A 40 12.82 -7.85 -9.37
C ALA A 40 13.91 -8.91 -9.58
N GLN A 41 15.18 -8.57 -9.34
CA GLN A 41 16.28 -9.54 -9.39
C GLN A 41 16.18 -10.62 -8.32
N THR A 42 15.65 -10.26 -7.14
CA THR A 42 15.55 -11.18 -5.99
C THR A 42 14.37 -12.13 -6.11
N TYR A 43 13.22 -11.63 -6.55
CA TYR A 43 11.95 -12.36 -6.56
C TYR A 43 11.48 -12.75 -7.98
N GLY A 44 12.18 -12.32 -9.03
CA GLY A 44 11.85 -12.62 -10.42
C GLY A 44 10.65 -11.84 -10.97
N GLU A 45 10.06 -10.94 -10.17
CA GLU A 45 8.88 -10.16 -10.55
C GLU A 45 9.24 -8.67 -10.72
N THR A 46 9.06 -8.17 -11.94
CA THR A 46 9.21 -6.74 -12.22
C THR A 46 8.07 -5.95 -11.62
N VAL A 47 8.36 -5.20 -10.56
CA VAL A 47 7.42 -4.29 -9.89
C VAL A 47 7.89 -2.85 -10.04
N ASP A 48 6.95 -1.93 -10.20
CA ASP A 48 7.25 -0.50 -10.18
C ASP A 48 7.46 0.00 -8.74
N ALA A 49 8.28 1.02 -8.59
CA ALA A 49 8.49 1.72 -7.33
C ALA A 49 7.16 2.15 -6.70
N VAL A 50 6.20 2.62 -7.51
CA VAL A 50 4.88 3.08 -7.04
C VAL A 50 4.10 1.97 -6.33
N THR A 51 4.28 0.71 -6.75
CA THR A 51 3.66 -0.44 -6.09
C THR A 51 4.33 -0.75 -4.75
N LEU A 52 5.64 -0.53 -4.64
CA LEU A 52 6.41 -0.81 -3.43
C LEU A 52 6.26 0.28 -2.35
N ILE A 53 6.07 1.54 -2.75
CA ILE A 53 5.99 2.69 -1.82
C ILE A 53 4.98 2.47 -0.69
N PRO A 54 3.72 2.05 -0.93
CA PRO A 54 2.76 1.81 0.15
C PRO A 54 3.23 0.75 1.16
N HIS A 55 3.86 -0.35 0.68
CA HIS A 55 4.37 -1.41 1.54
C HIS A 55 5.56 -0.95 2.37
N MET A 56 6.48 -0.18 1.76
CA MET A 56 7.62 0.42 2.47
C MET A 56 7.15 1.37 3.56
N LEU A 57 6.19 2.25 3.26
CA LEU A 57 5.63 3.19 4.22
C LEU A 57 4.91 2.47 5.36
N ALA A 58 4.11 1.44 5.06
CA ALA A 58 3.47 0.63 6.09
C ALA A 58 4.49 -0.04 7.02
N GLY A 59 5.55 -0.63 6.45
CA GLY A 59 6.66 -1.23 7.21
C GLY A 59 7.40 -0.20 8.07
N PHE A 60 7.66 0.98 7.52
CA PHE A 60 8.29 2.10 8.24
C PHE A 60 7.44 2.54 9.44
N MET A 61 6.14 2.81 9.23
CA MET A 61 5.21 3.20 10.30
C MET A 61 5.07 2.11 11.37
N ALA A 62 5.07 0.83 10.97
CA ALA A 62 5.04 -0.28 11.91
C ALA A 62 6.33 -0.40 12.73
N GLY A 63 7.48 -0.04 12.16
CA GLY A 63 8.79 -0.08 12.81
C GLY A 63 9.09 1.12 13.71
N ASP A 64 8.47 2.28 13.47
CA ASP A 64 8.73 3.51 14.22
C ASP A 64 8.10 3.47 15.63
N ARG A 65 8.90 2.98 16.59
CA ARG A 65 8.52 2.91 18.01
C ARG A 65 8.39 4.29 18.65
N GLY A 66 9.10 5.30 18.15
CA GLY A 66 9.03 6.67 18.65
C GLY A 66 7.67 7.28 18.31
N PHE A 67 7.24 7.09 17.07
CA PHE A 67 5.89 7.45 16.60
C PHE A 67 4.81 6.73 17.41
N LYS A 68 4.91 5.41 17.59
CA LYS A 68 3.93 4.62 18.35
C LYS A 68 3.80 4.99 19.83
N ARG A 69 4.82 5.57 20.46
CA ARG A 69 4.74 6.02 21.86
C ARG A 69 3.97 7.33 22.04
N GLY A 70 3.79 8.12 20.98
CA GLY A 70 3.05 9.38 21.02
C GLY A 70 1.53 9.23 20.83
N ASP A 71 1.05 8.04 20.47
CA ASP A 71 -0.37 7.72 20.22
C ASP A 71 -1.06 7.13 21.47
N ARG A 72 -0.54 7.40 22.68
CA ARG A 72 -1.12 6.93 23.94
C ARG A 72 -1.53 8.06 24.86
#